data_AF-A0A1E7K9K7-F1
#
_entry.id   AF-A0A1E7K9K7-F1
#
_cell.length_a   1.000
_cell.length_b   1.000
_cell.length_c   1.000
_cell.angle_alpha   90.00
_cell.angle_beta   90.00
_cell.angle_gamma   90.00
#
_symmetry.space_group_name_H-M   'P 1'
#
loop_
_entity.id
_entity.type
_entity.pdbx_description
1 polymer ?
#
loop_
_entity_poly.entity_id
_entity_poly.type
_entity_poly.pdbx_seq_one_letter_code
_entity_poly.pdbx_strand_id
1 'polypeptide(L)' 'MSVQGSSELQKLKEVMDAREELAAAFKSAGVSFPAMDVRLESTYGLIALGEVSPATAREMASVIARGAGL' A
#
# COMPACT_ATOMS: atom_id res chain seq x y z
N MET A 1 -25.66 3.68 20.70
CA MET A 1 -24.20 3.50 20.57
C MET A 1 -23.92 2.80 19.24
N SER A 2 -23.81 3.55 18.14
CA SER A 2 -23.66 2.95 16.79
C SER A 2 -22.83 3.83 15.84
N VAL A 3 -21.80 4.52 16.36
CA VAL A 3 -20.90 5.38 15.55
C VAL A 3 -19.60 4.67 15.16
N GLN A 4 -19.31 3.50 15.74
CA GLN A 4 -18.03 2.81 15.54
C GLN A 4 -17.98 2.08 14.18
N GLY A 5 -19.07 1.43 13.76
CA GLY A 5 -19.09 0.61 12.54
C GLY A 5 -18.99 1.40 11.23
N SER A 6 -19.49 2.65 11.18
CA SER A 6 -19.40 3.49 9.98
C SER A 6 -17.99 4.05 9.78
N SER A 7 -17.30 4.44 10.86
CA SER A 7 -15.94 4.99 10.77
C SER A 7 -14.92 3.91 10.39
N GLU A 8 -15.10 2.68 10.85
CA GLU A 8 -14.18 1.58 10.56
C GLU A 8 -14.29 1.10 9.11
N LEU A 9 -15.52 1.04 8.57
CA LEU A 9 -15.76 0.76 7.15
C LEU A 9 -15.20 1.87 6.24
N GLN A 10 -15.29 3.13 6.67
CA GLN A 10 -14.69 4.25 5.94
C GLN A 10 -13.17 4.15 5.90
N LYS A 11 -12.53 3.90 7.05
CA LYS A 11 -11.08 3.69 7.14
C LYS A 11 -10.62 2.50 6.31
N LEU A 12 -11.37 1.39 6.35
CA LEU A 12 -11.06 0.21 5.54
C LEU A 12 -11.08 0.52 4.06
N LYS A 13 -12.14 1.21 3.60
CA LYS A 13 -12.27 1.59 2.21
C LYS A 13 -11.14 2.49 1.77
N GLU A 14 -10.84 3.54 2.54
CA GLU A 14 -9.74 4.47 2.24
C GLU A 14 -8.41 3.74 2.06
N VAL A 15 -8.12 2.79 2.94
CA VAL A 15 -6.84 2.06 2.93
C VAL A 15 -6.80 1.03 1.79
N MET A 16 -7.95 0.43 1.45
CA MET A 16 -8.07 -0.45 0.28
C MET A 16 -7.91 0.31 -1.04
N ASP A 17 -8.53 1.48 -1.15
CA ASP A 17 -8.41 2.36 -2.34
C ASP A 17 -6.94 2.78 -2.50
N ALA A 18 -6.29 3.24 -1.43
CA ALA A 18 -4.87 3.58 -1.44
C ALA A 18 -3.96 2.39 -1.79
N ARG A 19 -4.28 1.18 -1.31
CA ARG A 19 -3.57 -0.05 -1.68
C ARG A 19 -3.70 -0.34 -3.18
N GLU A 20 -4.88 -0.13 -3.76
CA GLU A 20 -5.11 -0.37 -5.19
C GLU A 20 -4.36 0.65 -6.05
N GLU A 21 -4.37 1.93 -5.69
CA GLU A 21 -3.58 2.96 -6.35
C GLU A 21 -2.08 2.64 -6.30
N LEU A 22 -1.60 2.21 -5.13
CA LEU A 22 -0.22 1.78 -4.95
C LEU A 22 0.12 0.56 -5.81
N ALA A 23 -0.78 -0.43 -5.88
CA ALA A 23 -0.62 -1.61 -6.72
C ALA A 23 -0.52 -1.23 -8.21
N ALA A 24 -1.37 -0.31 -8.65
CA ALA A 24 -1.38 0.18 -10.02
C ALA A 24 -0.08 0.92 -10.38
N ALA A 25 0.43 1.76 -9.46
CA ALA A 25 1.71 2.46 -9.62
C ALA A 25 2.89 1.49 -9.72
N PHE A 26 2.97 0.47 -8.86
CA PHE A 26 4.03 -0.52 -8.95
C PHE A 26 3.94 -1.38 -10.21
N LYS A 27 2.73 -1.78 -10.60
CA LYS A 27 2.50 -2.52 -11.84
C LYS A 27 2.94 -1.72 -13.07
N SER A 28 2.65 -0.41 -13.13
CA SER A 28 3.10 0.44 -14.24
C SER A 28 4.61 0.65 -14.26
N ALA A 29 5.25 0.62 -13.08
CA ALA A 29 6.71 0.64 -12.94
C ALA A 29 7.39 -0.70 -13.28
N GLY A 30 6.62 -1.75 -13.57
CA GLY A 30 7.14 -3.09 -13.87
C GLY A 30 7.56 -3.91 -12.65
N VAL A 31 7.27 -3.45 -11.44
CA VAL A 31 7.62 -4.12 -10.18
C VAL A 31 6.48 -5.05 -9.77
N SER A 32 6.77 -6.35 -9.66
CA SER A 32 5.81 -7.34 -9.16
C SER A 32 5.88 -7.42 -7.64
N PHE A 33 4.79 -7.07 -6.95
CA PHE A 33 4.68 -7.22 -5.50
C PHE A 33 3.86 -8.46 -5.14
N PRO A 34 4.24 -9.18 -4.06
CA PRO A 34 3.34 -10.13 -3.42
C PRO A 34 2.08 -9.42 -2.90
N ALA A 35 1.09 -10.21 -2.49
CA ALA A 35 -0.18 -9.67 -1.99
C ALA A 35 0.08 -8.68 -0.83
N MET A 36 -0.19 -7.39 -1.07
CA MET A 36 -0.13 -6.37 -0.03
C MET A 36 -1.27 -6.62 0.98
N ASP A 37 -0.92 -6.59 2.26
CA ASP A 37 -1.83 -6.80 3.39
C ASP A 37 -2.32 -5.44 3.92
N VAL A 38 -3.58 -5.37 4.32
CA VAL A 38 -4.19 -4.16 4.88
C VAL A 38 -4.62 -4.43 6.30
N ARG A 39 -4.19 -3.57 7.22
CA ARG A 39 -4.51 -3.68 8.64
C ARG A 39 -5.10 -2.39 9.15
N LEU A 40 -6.17 -2.49 9.93
CA LEU A 40 -6.74 -1.33 10.61
C LEU A 40 -6.12 -1.22 12.00
N GLU A 41 -5.56 -0.06 12.29
CA GLU A 41 -5.17 0.35 13.63
C GLU A 41 -6.20 1.32 14.21
N SER A 42 -6.12 1.55 15.52
CA SER A 42 -7.06 2.43 16.24
C SER A 42 -7.20 3.82 15.60
N THR A 43 -6.12 4.34 15.03
CA THR A 43 -6.03 5.73 14.53
C THR A 43 -5.98 5.83 13.00
N TYR A 44 -5.44 4.82 12.31
CA TYR A 44 -5.23 4.83 10.85
C TYR A 44 -5.23 3.40 10.31
N GLY A 45 -5.24 3.22 8.98
CA GLY A 45 -4.94 1.93 8.39
C GLY A 45 -3.54 1.87 7.81
N LEU A 46 -3.00 0.66 7.77
CA LEU A 46 -1.67 0.30 7.30
C LEU A 46 -1.78 -0.51 6.03
N ILE A 47 -0.88 -0.23 5.08
CA ILE A 47 -0.63 -1.07 3.90
C ILE A 47 0.75 -1.69 4.07
N ALA A 48 0.79 -2.99 4.34
CA ALA A 48 2.03 -3.74 4.44
C ALA A 48 2.36 -4.37 3.08
N LEU A 49 3.57 -4.08 2.58
CA LEU A 49 4.06 -4.61 1.31
C LEU A 49 4.42 -6.11 1.35
N GLY A 50 4.35 -6.73 2.53
CA GLY A 50 4.73 -8.13 2.75
C GLY A 50 6.25 -8.35 2.71
N GLU A 51 6.65 -9.62 2.61
CA GLU A 51 8.05 -9.99 2.39
C GLU A 51 8.42 -9.78 0.93
N VAL A 52 9.52 -9.06 0.68
CA VAL A 52 9.94 -8.66 -0.67
C VAL A 52 11.31 -9.24 -0.97
N SER A 53 11.49 -9.79 -2.19
CA SER A 53 12.80 -10.30 -2.60
C SER A 53 13.84 -9.17 -2.70
N PRO A 54 15.15 -9.43 -2.49
CA PRO A 54 16.17 -8.39 -2.64
C PRO A 54 16.21 -7.75 -4.03
N ALA A 55 15.87 -8.49 -5.09
CA ALA A 55 15.81 -7.96 -6.46
C ALA A 55 14.67 -6.92 -6.60
N THR A 56 13.47 -7.30 -6.17
CA THR A 56 12.28 -6.44 -6.17
C THR A 56 12.49 -5.18 -5.30
N ALA A 57 13.15 -5.31 -4.15
CA ALA A 57 13.47 -4.19 -3.28
C ALA A 57 14.40 -3.16 -3.96
N ARG A 58 15.40 -3.63 -4.73
CA ARG A 58 16.31 -2.75 -5.50
C ARG A 58 15.59 -2.04 -6.65
N GLU A 59 14.72 -2.75 -7.37
CA GLU A 59 13.90 -2.15 -8.43
C GLU A 59 12.97 -1.08 -7.88
N MET A 60 12.29 -1.37 -6.75
CA MET A 60 11.46 -0.39 -6.06
C MET A 60 12.26 0.86 -5.67
N ALA A 61 13.44 0.69 -5.07
CA ALA A 61 14.30 1.81 -4.70
C ALA A 61 14.67 2.67 -5.93
N SER A 62 14.97 2.05 -7.07
CA SER A 62 15.26 2.75 -8.33
C SER A 62 14.06 3.56 -8.85
N VAL A 63 12.86 2.97 -8.83
CA VAL A 63 11.63 3.65 -9.25
C VAL A 63 11.32 4.84 -8.34
N ILE A 64 11.47 4.66 -7.02
CA ILE A 64 11.26 5.74 -6.04
C ILE A 64 12.27 6.87 -6.27
N ALA A 65 13.56 6.55 -6.46
CA ALA A 65 14.58 7.56 -6.75
C ALA A 65 14.22 8.37 -8.01
N ARG A 66 13.87 7.68 -9.10
CA ARG A 66 13.43 8.31 -10.36
C ARG A 66 12.21 9.22 -10.17
N GLY A 67 11.21 8.78 -9.40
CA GLY A 67 10.01 9.57 -9.12
C GLY A 67 10.25 10.77 -8.20
N ALA A 68 11.22 10.66 -7.28
CA ALA A 68 11.64 11.73 -6.37
C ALA A 68 12.62 12.72 -7.01
N GLY A 69 13.14 12.43 -8.21
CA GLY A 69 14.18 13.22 -8.86
C GLY A 69 15.56 13.08 -8.21
N LEU A 70 15.84 11.93 -7.59
CA LEU A 70 17.09 11.57 -6.93
C LEU A 70 18.02 10.77 -7.86
#